data_AF-A0A0F9Q240-F1
#
_entry.id   AF-A0A0F9Q240-F1
#
_cell.length_a   1.000
_cell.length_b   1.000
_cell.length_c   1.000
_cell.angle_alpha   90.00
_cell.angle_beta   90.00
_cell.angle_gamma   90.00
#
_symmetry.space_group_name_H-M   'P 1'
#
loop_
_entity.id
_entity.type
_entity.pdbx_description
1 polymer ?
#
loop_
_entity_poly.entity_id
_entity_poly.type
_entity_poly.pdbx_seq_one_letter_code
_entity_poly.pdbx_strand_id
1 'polypeptide(L)'
;MTREYMPSERQGITHAFKILSTESRSHVCPKCGHGFVELVGTVKGYLTANWFEDGRIGEVFLKLDRQGSGVSGFCDAWSIAASMLLQSGTPLSKIIEKFRGARFQPAGRVQNAPGDIHYCVSPLDYVARFLDHRFLQTNKPEEPDEPKQLEAPADDPEESGE
;
A
#
# COMPACT_ATOMS: atom_id res chain seq x y z
N MET A 1 -13.30 27.71 13.11
CA MET A 1 -13.80 27.69 11.72
C MET A 1 -13.33 26.40 11.07
N THR A 2 -14.06 25.31 11.22
CA THR A 2 -13.80 24.05 10.49
C THR A 2 -15.12 23.32 10.38
N ARG A 3 -15.96 23.77 9.45
CA ARG A 3 -17.19 23.07 9.10
C ARG A 3 -17.31 23.04 7.59
N GLU A 4 -17.60 21.85 7.10
CA GLU A 4 -18.09 21.52 5.75
C GLU A 4 -17.08 21.59 4.60
N TYR A 5 -16.30 20.51 4.47
CA TYR A 5 -15.92 19.99 3.15
C TYR A 5 -16.53 18.59 3.01
N MET A 6 -17.80 18.52 2.64
CA MET A 6 -18.45 17.26 2.23
C MET A 6 -19.13 17.49 0.89
N PRO A 7 -18.39 17.48 -0.23
CA PRO A 7 -18.99 17.45 -1.55
C PRO A 7 -19.75 16.14 -1.74
N SER A 8 -20.91 16.19 -2.39
CA SER A 8 -21.73 15.03 -2.74
C SER A 8 -21.06 14.08 -3.75
N GLU A 9 -19.99 14.53 -4.42
CA GLU A 9 -19.26 13.78 -5.43
C GLU A 9 -17.76 13.77 -5.10
N ARG A 10 -17.36 12.86 -4.22
CA ARG A 10 -15.94 12.60 -3.98
C ARG A 10 -15.38 11.84 -5.18
N GLN A 11 -14.42 12.43 -5.89
CA GLN A 11 -13.58 11.66 -6.80
C GLN A 11 -12.73 10.72 -5.95
N GLY A 12 -12.79 9.42 -6.23
CA GLY A 12 -12.12 8.40 -5.43
C GLY A 12 -11.92 7.11 -6.20
N ILE A 13 -10.84 6.40 -5.90
CA ILE A 13 -10.62 5.03 -6.39
C ILE A 13 -10.94 4.06 -5.28
N THR A 14 -11.63 2.98 -5.62
CA THR A 14 -11.77 1.82 -4.73
C THR A 14 -11.10 0.63 -5.37
N HIS A 15 -10.27 -0.03 -4.58
CA HIS A 15 -9.47 -1.17 -4.99
C HIS A 15 -9.72 -2.35 -4.07
N ALA A 16 -10.24 -3.44 -4.64
CA ALA A 16 -10.46 -4.69 -3.93
C ALA A 16 -9.23 -5.58 -4.01
N PHE A 17 -8.75 -6.05 -2.87
CA PHE A 17 -7.60 -6.93 -2.76
C PHE A 17 -7.93 -8.15 -1.90
N LYS A 18 -7.10 -9.20 -1.99
CA LYS A 18 -7.21 -10.36 -1.12
C LYS A 18 -5.84 -10.71 -0.54
N ILE A 19 -5.77 -10.89 0.76
CA ILE A 19 -4.59 -11.42 1.45
C ILE A 19 -4.86 -12.91 1.70
N LEU A 20 -4.09 -13.76 1.03
CA LEU A 20 -4.04 -15.19 1.27
C LEU A 20 -3.15 -15.42 2.48
N SER A 21 -3.78 -15.57 3.65
CA SER A 21 -3.08 -15.84 4.89
C SER A 21 -2.26 -17.13 4.78
N THR A 22 -1.06 -17.09 5.36
CA THR A 22 -0.21 -18.27 5.52
C THR A 22 -0.50 -19.05 6.80
N GLU A 23 -1.36 -18.52 7.67
CA GLU A 23 -1.66 -19.14 8.96
C GLU A 23 -2.73 -20.24 8.86
N SER A 24 -2.51 -21.32 9.59
CA SER A 24 -3.48 -22.38 9.86
C SER A 24 -3.68 -22.50 11.37
N ARG A 25 -4.93 -22.48 11.85
CA ARG A 25 -5.28 -22.74 13.25
C ARG A 25 -5.48 -24.22 13.45
N SER A 26 -4.69 -24.84 14.31
CA SER A 26 -5.00 -26.18 14.81
C SER A 26 -6.10 -26.09 15.87
N HIS A 27 -7.22 -26.75 15.62
CA HIS A 27 -8.26 -26.99 16.60
C HIS A 27 -8.29 -28.46 16.96
N VAL A 28 -8.35 -28.74 18.25
CA VAL A 28 -8.53 -30.11 18.76
C VAL A 28 -9.99 -30.23 19.16
N CYS A 29 -10.71 -31.15 18.54
CA CYS A 29 -12.10 -31.42 18.89
C CYS A 29 -12.17 -31.87 20.36
N PRO A 30 -12.86 -31.14 21.26
CA PRO A 30 -12.92 -31.50 22.68
C PRO A 30 -13.69 -32.80 22.95
N LYS A 31 -14.47 -33.29 21.98
CA LYS A 31 -15.23 -34.55 22.11
C LYS A 31 -14.47 -35.81 21.69
N CYS A 32 -13.59 -35.72 20.69
CA CYS A 32 -12.95 -36.91 20.12
C CYS A 32 -11.43 -36.79 19.94
N GLY A 33 -10.81 -35.67 20.30
CA GLY A 33 -9.36 -35.48 20.23
C GLY A 33 -8.79 -35.36 18.82
N HIS A 34 -9.60 -35.49 17.77
CA HIS A 34 -9.14 -35.25 16.40
C HIS A 34 -8.75 -33.78 16.23
N GLY A 35 -7.49 -33.59 15.84
CA GLY A 35 -7.00 -32.31 15.36
C GLY A 35 -7.54 -32.04 13.96
N PHE A 36 -8.14 -30.87 13.75
CA PHE A 36 -8.36 -30.31 12.43
C PHE A 36 -7.59 -29.00 12.32
N VAL A 37 -7.00 -28.74 11.16
CA VAL A 37 -6.28 -27.50 10.90
C VAL A 37 -7.16 -26.63 10.02
N GLU A 38 -7.70 -25.55 10.57
CA GLU A 38 -8.44 -24.54 9.82
C GLU A 38 -7.43 -23.60 9.16
N LEU A 39 -7.33 -23.62 7.82
CA LEU A 39 -6.64 -22.55 7.10
C LEU A 39 -7.31 -21.24 7.48
N VAL A 40 -6.58 -20.31 8.11
CA VAL A 40 -7.13 -19.02 8.54
C VAL A 40 -7.25 -18.11 7.33
N GLY A 41 -8.18 -18.46 6.44
CA GLY A 41 -8.94 -17.64 5.51
C GLY A 41 -8.17 -16.64 4.64
N THR A 42 -8.49 -16.68 3.35
CA THR A 42 -8.37 -15.51 2.47
C THR A 42 -9.16 -14.35 3.06
N VAL A 43 -8.49 -13.24 3.38
CA VAL A 43 -9.13 -12.00 3.83
C VAL A 43 -9.31 -11.09 2.62
N LYS A 44 -10.56 -10.75 2.31
CA LYS A 44 -10.86 -9.73 1.30
C LYS A 44 -10.83 -8.35 1.97
N GLY A 45 -10.25 -7.38 1.29
CA GLY A 45 -10.22 -6.00 1.72
C GLY A 45 -10.57 -5.05 0.58
N TYR A 46 -11.07 -3.88 0.96
CA TYR A 46 -11.38 -2.78 0.07
C TYR A 46 -10.61 -1.56 0.56
N LEU A 47 -9.79 -1.01 -0.32
CA LEU A 47 -9.05 0.23 -0.10
C LEU A 47 -9.69 1.31 -0.95
N THR A 48 -10.20 2.35 -0.32
CA THR A 48 -10.73 3.53 -1.00
C THR A 48 -9.83 4.72 -0.70
N ALA A 49 -9.36 5.41 -1.75
CA ALA A 49 -8.60 6.65 -1.63
C ALA A 49 -9.37 7.76 -2.34
N ASN A 50 -9.64 8.85 -1.64
CA ASN A 50 -10.36 10.01 -2.18
C ASN A 50 -9.42 11.20 -2.34
N TRP A 51 -9.74 12.05 -3.31
CA TRP A 51 -9.03 13.29 -3.58
C TRP A 51 -9.77 14.51 -3.02
N PHE A 52 -9.00 15.53 -2.70
CA PHE A 52 -9.47 16.90 -2.63
C PHE A 52 -9.64 17.46 -4.05
N GLU A 53 -10.36 18.58 -4.15
CA GLU A 53 -10.56 19.30 -5.41
C GLU A 53 -9.25 19.82 -6.03
N ASP A 54 -8.21 20.00 -5.21
CA ASP A 54 -6.87 20.39 -5.65
C ASP A 54 -6.02 19.22 -6.19
N GLY A 55 -6.58 18.02 -6.25
CA GLY A 55 -5.90 16.82 -6.75
C GLY A 55 -4.98 16.15 -5.72
N ARG A 56 -4.87 16.66 -4.49
CA ARG A 56 -4.15 15.97 -3.41
C ARG A 56 -5.02 14.85 -2.82
N ILE A 57 -4.39 13.80 -2.32
CA ILE A 57 -5.09 12.76 -1.56
C ILE A 57 -5.61 13.33 -0.25
N GLY A 58 -6.90 13.17 0.01
CA GLY A 58 -7.55 13.71 1.21
C GLY A 58 -7.93 12.67 2.24
N GLU A 59 -8.29 11.47 1.80
CA GLU A 59 -8.78 10.42 2.69
C GLU A 59 -8.36 9.04 2.21
N VAL A 60 -8.19 8.14 3.16
CA VAL A 60 -7.92 6.73 2.91
C VAL A 60 -8.80 5.89 3.83
N PHE A 61 -9.58 4.99 3.24
CA PHE A 61 -10.43 4.05 3.94
C PHE A 61 -10.01 2.61 3.62
N LEU A 62 -9.74 1.84 4.66
CA LEU A 62 -9.45 0.42 4.60
C LEU A 62 -10.57 -0.33 5.30
N LYS A 63 -11.31 -1.14 4.52
CA LYS A 63 -12.35 -2.02 5.05
C LYS A 63 -11.97 -3.48 4.81
N LEU A 64 -12.06 -4.31 5.84
CA LEU A 64 -11.86 -5.76 5.74
C LEU A 64 -13.22 -6.48 5.78
N ASP A 65 -13.39 -7.51 4.95
CA ASP A 65 -14.64 -8.27 4.81
C ASP A 65 -14.91 -9.21 6.01
N ARG A 66 -13.88 -9.46 6.83
CA ARG A 66 -13.99 -10.26 8.06
C ARG A 66 -14.47 -9.39 9.23
N GLN A 67 -15.76 -9.04 9.18
CA GLN A 67 -16.43 -8.22 10.18
C GLN A 67 -16.37 -8.85 11.59
N GLY A 68 -16.20 -8.03 12.62
CA GLY A 68 -16.21 -8.47 14.03
C GLY A 68 -14.88 -9.01 14.55
N SER A 69 -13.78 -8.87 13.80
CA SER A 69 -12.43 -9.17 14.30
C SER A 69 -11.80 -7.91 14.91
N GLY A 70 -10.92 -8.08 15.92
CA GLY A 70 -10.15 -6.95 16.47
C GLY A 70 -9.33 -6.23 15.39
N VAL A 71 -8.88 -6.97 14.37
CA VAL A 71 -8.14 -6.45 13.22
C VAL A 71 -9.02 -5.57 12.33
N SER A 72 -10.26 -5.97 12.03
CA SER A 72 -11.17 -5.14 11.22
C SER A 72 -11.50 -3.82 11.92
N GLY A 73 -11.79 -3.86 13.23
CA GLY A 73 -12.05 -2.65 14.01
C GLY A 73 -10.83 -1.73 14.09
N PHE A 74 -9.63 -2.31 14.20
CA PHE A 74 -8.38 -1.54 14.16
C PHE A 74 -8.15 -0.88 12.78
N CYS A 75 -8.41 -1.59 11.68
CA CYS A 75 -8.30 -1.03 10.33
C CYS A 75 -9.29 0.12 10.10
N ASP A 76 -10.53 -0.01 10.59
CA ASP A 76 -11.53 1.05 10.53
C ASP A 76 -11.09 2.28 11.32
N ALA A 77 -10.62 2.09 12.56
CA ALA A 77 -10.11 3.18 13.39
C ALA A 77 -8.86 3.84 12.79
N TRP A 78 -7.94 3.04 12.24
CA TRP A 78 -6.75 3.54 11.55
C TRP A 78 -7.13 4.37 10.32
N SER A 79 -8.14 3.95 9.56
CA SER A 79 -8.62 4.68 8.38
C SER A 79 -9.11 6.09 8.73
N ILE A 80 -9.85 6.21 9.83
CA ILE A 80 -10.30 7.49 10.36
C ILE A 80 -9.09 8.34 10.75
N ALA A 81 -8.14 7.77 11.51
CA ALA A 81 -6.95 8.48 11.96
C ALA A 81 -6.06 8.94 10.79
N ALA A 82 -5.80 8.07 9.81
CA ALA A 82 -5.01 8.39 8.63
C ALA A 82 -5.67 9.49 7.78
N SER A 83 -7.00 9.43 7.63
CA SER A 83 -7.76 10.49 6.95
C SER A 83 -7.68 11.82 7.69
N MET A 84 -7.76 11.82 9.02
CA MET A 84 -7.55 13.03 9.82
C MET A 84 -6.14 13.61 9.66
N LEU A 85 -5.11 12.76 9.57
CA LEU A 85 -3.72 13.19 9.32
C LEU A 85 -3.55 13.83 7.95
N LEU A 86 -4.15 13.25 6.90
CA LEU A 86 -4.12 13.83 5.56
C LEU A 86 -4.84 15.17 5.51
N GLN A 87 -6.01 15.26 6.14
CA GLN A 87 -6.79 16.50 6.22
C GLN A 87 -6.10 17.59 7.05
N SER A 88 -5.25 17.23 8.02
CA SER A 88 -4.45 18.20 8.78
C SER A 88 -3.21 18.71 8.02
N GLY A 89 -2.96 18.19 6.81
CA GLY A 89 -1.83 18.60 5.96
C GLY A 89 -0.57 17.73 6.14
N THR A 90 -0.69 16.56 6.78
CA THR A 90 0.45 15.63 6.87
C THR A 90 0.80 15.09 5.48
N PRO A 91 2.08 15.17 5.06
CA PRO A 91 2.50 14.60 3.78
C PRO A 91 2.24 13.09 3.70
N LEU A 92 1.69 12.62 2.58
CA LEU A 92 1.42 11.19 2.35
C LEU A 92 2.68 10.32 2.52
N SER A 93 3.84 10.80 2.07
CA SER A 93 5.12 10.09 2.18
C SER A 93 5.46 9.72 3.62
N LYS A 94 5.21 10.60 4.60
CA LYS A 94 5.46 10.33 6.03
C LYS A 94 4.55 9.23 6.57
N ILE A 95 3.29 9.21 6.13
CA ILE A 95 2.33 8.16 6.53
C ILE A 95 2.79 6.82 5.95
N ILE A 96 3.15 6.77 4.68
CA ILE A 96 3.66 5.56 4.01
C ILE A 96 4.91 5.04 4.72
N GLU A 97 5.89 5.90 4.96
CA GLU A 97 7.13 5.55 5.65
C GLU A 97 6.86 4.93 7.02
N LYS A 98 5.88 5.47 7.76
CA LYS A 98 5.57 5.01 9.11
C LYS A 98 4.87 3.64 9.17
N PHE A 99 4.00 3.36 8.20
CA PHE A 99 3.18 2.14 8.21
C PHE A 99 3.72 1.03 7.30
N ARG A 100 4.69 1.32 6.44
CA ARG A 100 5.43 0.31 5.69
C ARG A 100 6.14 -0.63 6.67
N GLY A 101 5.97 -1.93 6.46
CA GLY A 101 6.54 -2.95 7.33
C GLY A 101 5.87 -3.11 8.69
N ALA A 102 4.75 -2.42 8.96
CA ALA A 102 3.96 -2.69 10.17
C ALA A 102 3.50 -4.16 10.17
N ARG A 103 3.76 -4.89 11.26
CA ARG A 103 3.55 -6.34 11.32
C ARG A 103 2.37 -6.71 12.22
N PHE A 104 1.36 -7.34 11.64
CA PHE A 104 0.25 -7.98 12.33
C PHE A 104 -0.59 -8.77 11.33
N GLN A 105 -1.35 -9.75 11.82
CA GLN A 105 -2.19 -10.58 10.96
C GLN A 105 -3.42 -9.82 10.44
N PRO A 106 -3.89 -10.10 9.21
CA PRO A 106 -3.42 -11.13 8.28
C PRO A 106 -2.17 -10.72 7.48
N ALA A 107 -1.23 -11.65 7.33
CA ALA A 107 -0.04 -11.53 6.50
C ALA A 107 0.04 -12.68 5.48
N GLY A 108 0.47 -12.37 4.26
CA GLY A 108 0.55 -13.37 3.21
C GLY A 108 0.60 -12.84 1.79
N ARG A 109 0.33 -13.74 0.84
CA ARG A 109 0.34 -13.40 -0.58
C ARG A 109 -0.85 -12.52 -0.92
N VAL A 110 -0.64 -11.50 -1.73
CA VAL A 110 -1.71 -10.61 -2.16
C VAL A 110 -2.17 -10.97 -3.57
N GLN A 111 -3.48 -11.03 -3.76
CA GLN A 111 -4.12 -11.12 -5.07
C GLN A 111 -4.79 -9.80 -5.42
N ASN A 112 -4.88 -9.55 -6.72
CA ASN A 112 -5.44 -8.34 -7.32
C ASN A 112 -4.69 -7.06 -6.99
N ALA A 113 -3.45 -7.12 -6.49
CA ALA A 113 -2.68 -5.90 -6.24
C ALA A 113 -2.18 -5.26 -7.54
N PRO A 114 -2.06 -3.92 -7.62
CA PRO A 114 -1.36 -3.27 -8.72
C PRO A 114 0.16 -3.46 -8.61
N GLY A 115 0.83 -3.54 -9.76
CA GLY A 115 2.29 -3.66 -9.84
C GLY A 115 2.82 -4.94 -9.18
N ASP A 116 4.00 -4.84 -8.58
CA ASP A 116 4.77 -5.98 -8.05
C ASP A 116 4.48 -6.29 -6.55
N ILE A 117 3.31 -5.90 -6.05
CA ILE A 117 2.92 -6.12 -4.64
C ILE A 117 2.35 -7.52 -4.47
N HIS A 118 3.20 -8.54 -4.45
CA HIS A 118 2.78 -9.95 -4.37
C HIS A 118 2.62 -10.49 -2.93
N TYR A 119 3.11 -9.76 -1.94
CA TYR A 119 3.13 -10.17 -0.54
C TYR A 119 3.06 -8.94 0.39
N CYS A 120 2.37 -9.08 1.52
CA CYS A 120 2.35 -8.05 2.57
C CYS A 120 2.47 -8.68 3.96
N VAL A 121 3.08 -7.94 4.89
CA VAL A 121 3.25 -8.38 6.30
C VAL A 121 2.11 -7.92 7.21
N SER A 122 1.16 -7.13 6.69
CA SER A 122 -0.12 -6.78 7.30
C SER A 122 -1.01 -6.05 6.28
N PRO A 123 -2.31 -5.81 6.59
CA PRO A 123 -3.17 -4.93 5.78
C PRO A 123 -2.65 -3.49 5.69
N LEU A 124 -2.07 -2.93 6.76
CA LEU A 124 -1.55 -1.56 6.75
C LEU A 124 -0.27 -1.45 5.90
N ASP A 125 0.58 -2.47 5.96
CA ASP A 125 1.75 -2.57 5.06
C ASP A 125 1.29 -2.62 3.60
N TYR A 126 0.25 -3.42 3.29
CA TYR A 126 -0.35 -3.44 1.96
C TYR A 126 -0.84 -2.04 1.53
N VAL A 127 -1.60 -1.34 2.38
CA VAL A 127 -2.09 0.01 2.07
C VAL A 127 -0.92 0.97 1.82
N ALA A 128 0.11 0.97 2.66
CA ALA A 128 1.28 1.83 2.47
C ALA A 128 1.98 1.56 1.13
N ARG A 129 2.15 0.29 0.75
CA ARG A 129 2.75 -0.09 -0.54
C ARG A 129 1.86 0.27 -1.73
N PHE A 130 0.54 0.08 -1.61
CA PHE A 130 -0.43 0.48 -2.63
C PHE A 130 -0.40 1.99 -2.86
N LEU A 131 -0.45 2.78 -1.79
CA LEU A 131 -0.44 4.24 -1.87
C LEU A 131 0.88 4.73 -2.46
N ASP A 132 2.01 4.14 -2.07
CA ASP A 132 3.30 4.46 -2.67
C ASP A 132 3.31 4.18 -4.18
N HIS A 133 2.96 2.96 -4.58
CA HIS A 133 2.91 2.57 -5.98
C HIS A 133 1.97 3.47 -6.81
N ARG A 134 0.85 3.88 -6.23
CA ARG A 134 -0.16 4.65 -6.96
C ARG A 134 0.12 6.15 -7.02
N PHE A 135 0.70 6.73 -5.97
CA PHE A 135 0.79 8.19 -5.81
C PHE A 135 2.21 8.74 -5.81
N LEU A 136 3.21 7.97 -5.38
CA LEU A 136 4.58 8.48 -5.25
C LEU A 136 5.57 7.79 -6.20
N GLN A 137 5.32 6.54 -6.60
CA GLN A 137 6.20 5.72 -7.43
C GLN A 137 7.66 5.65 -6.92
N THR A 138 7.88 5.83 -5.61
CA THR A 138 9.25 5.90 -5.05
C THR A 138 10.06 4.62 -5.23
N ASN A 139 9.41 3.54 -5.62
CA ASN A 139 9.97 2.20 -5.73
C ASN A 139 10.03 1.68 -7.19
N LYS A 140 9.97 2.56 -8.21
CA LYS A 140 10.21 2.13 -9.59
C LYS A 140 11.68 1.70 -9.70
N PRO A 141 12.00 0.48 -10.19
CA PRO A 141 13.37 0.19 -10.57
C PRO A 141 13.77 1.22 -11.63
N GLU A 142 14.90 1.90 -11.43
CA GLU A 142 15.48 2.79 -12.42
C GLU A 142 15.57 2.01 -13.75
N GLU A 143 14.94 2.53 -14.80
CA GLU A 143 15.19 1.98 -16.14
C GLU A 143 16.69 2.16 -16.38
N PRO A 144 17.42 1.11 -16.82
CA PRO A 144 18.85 1.23 -17.03
C PRO A 144 19.10 2.38 -18.00
N ASP A 145 19.82 3.41 -17.53
CA ASP A 145 20.22 4.56 -18.33
C ASP A 145 20.80 4.03 -19.65
N GLU A 146 20.16 4.40 -20.75
CA GLU A 146 20.66 4.10 -22.09
C GLU A 146 22.11 4.60 -22.15
N PRO A 147 23.09 3.76 -22.52
CA PRO A 147 24.49 4.14 -22.43
C PRO A 147 24.71 5.37 -23.29
N LYS A 148 24.96 6.52 -22.64
CA LYS A 148 25.39 7.74 -23.31
C LYS A 148 26.54 7.37 -24.23
N GLN A 149 26.34 7.49 -25.54
CA GLN A 149 27.43 7.39 -26.50
C GLN A 149 28.50 8.37 -26.05
N LEU A 150 29.64 7.83 -25.62
CA LEU A 150 30.82 8.60 -25.35
C LEU A 150 31.22 9.22 -26.69
N GLU A 151 30.91 10.49 -26.90
CA GLU A 151 31.41 11.23 -28.05
C GLU A 151 32.94 11.15 -27.99
N ALA A 152 33.52 10.50 -29.00
CA ALA A 152 34.97 10.37 -29.12
C ALA A 152 35.58 11.77 -29.10
N PRO A 153 36.65 12.01 -28.33
CA PRO A 153 37.33 13.30 -28.38
C PRO A 153 37.79 13.56 -29.82
N ALA A 154 37.46 14.74 -30.33
CA ALA A 154 37.93 15.18 -31.64
C ALA A 154 39.46 15.22 -31.63
N ASP A 155 40.08 14.57 -32.61
CA ASP A 155 41.51 14.74 -32.92
C ASP A 155 41.74 16.22 -33.31
N ASP A 156 42.46 16.95 -32.46
CA ASP A 156 42.99 18.27 -32.81
C ASP A 156 44.13 18.12 -33.85
N PRO A 157 44.16 18.92 -34.92
CA PRO A 157 45.20 18.81 -35.95
C PRO A 157 46.52 19.50 -35.53
N GLU A 158 47.60 18.75 -35.72
CA GLU A 158 49.01 19.11 -35.98
C GLU A 158 49.53 20.50 -35.55
N GLU A 159 50.56 20.51 -34.68
CA GLU A 159 51.51 21.62 -34.61
C GLU A 159 52.91 21.15 -35.04
N SER A 160 53.31 21.56 -36.24
CA SER A 160 54.66 21.47 -36.77
C SER A 160 55.59 22.40 -35.98
N GLY A 161 56.69 21.88 -35.43
CA GLY A 161 57.77 22.68 -34.84
C GLY A 161 59.15 22.19 -35.31
N GLU A 162 59.96 23.16 -35.70
CA GLU A 162 61.27 23.13 -36.37
C GLU A 162 62.39 22.38 -35.62
#